data_AF-A0A1M6IB98-F1
#
_entry.id   AF-A0A1M6IB98-F1
#
_cell.length_a   1.000
_cell.length_b   1.000
_cell.length_c   1.000
_cell.angle_alpha   90.00
_cell.angle_beta   90.00
_cell.angle_gamma   90.00
#
_symmetry.space_group_name_H-M   'P 1'
#
loop_
_entity.id
_entity.type
_entity.pdbx_description
1 polymer ?
#
loop_
_entity_poly.entity_id
_entity_poly.type
_entity_poly.pdbx_seq_one_letter_code
_entity_poly.pdbx_strand_id
1 'polypeptide(L)'
;MDIKTILNWKNKNFHTVPAGGKYVGKITVNEIIQKKQLSGCHDHALLVGSILRKYGFPVVMVDATGIQFSLDYPKKTKSFSGHVFLEVYIDDKWILLDPTSGKYITNYNPFNPIIPIKLGQEYKGYYVMLKGLDPDDYGINNIQQLINKQIEYSNIIKNSIDSVSYPNHYAISNLCDLQNSICVRLSPGYTNNSQR
;
A
#
# COMPACT_ATOMS: atom_id res chain seq x y z
N MET A 1 16.77 4.43 -9.75
CA MET A 1 15.61 3.93 -10.51
C MET A 1 14.38 4.61 -9.92
N ASP A 2 13.55 5.27 -10.72
CA ASP A 2 12.36 5.97 -10.20
C ASP A 2 11.15 5.01 -10.01
N ILE A 3 10.11 5.48 -9.30
CA ILE A 3 8.90 4.71 -9.00
C ILE A 3 8.20 4.23 -10.27
N LYS A 4 8.10 5.10 -11.29
CA LYS A 4 7.40 4.79 -12.55
C LYS A 4 8.08 3.64 -13.27
N THR A 5 9.41 3.64 -13.29
CA THR A 5 10.24 2.59 -13.88
C THR A 5 10.05 1.28 -13.12
N ILE A 6 9.99 1.30 -11.78
CA ILE A 6 9.73 0.10 -10.96
C ILE A 6 8.34 -0.49 -11.26
N LEU A 7 7.32 0.35 -11.36
CA LEU A 7 5.96 -0.12 -11.62
C LEU A 7 5.76 -0.61 -13.06
N ASN A 8 6.40 0.04 -14.03
CA ASN A 8 6.46 -0.45 -15.41
C ASN A 8 7.17 -1.80 -15.49
N TRP A 9 8.30 -1.95 -14.79
CA TRP A 9 8.99 -3.22 -14.68
C TRP A 9 8.10 -4.30 -14.05
N LYS A 10 7.40 -4.01 -12.95
CA LYS A 10 6.45 -4.94 -12.34
C LYS A 10 5.38 -5.37 -13.34
N ASN A 11 4.72 -4.42 -13.99
CA ASN A 11 3.60 -4.70 -14.90
C ASN A 11 4.04 -5.50 -16.14
N LYS A 12 5.29 -5.34 -16.59
CA LYS A 12 5.85 -6.10 -17.72
C LYS A 12 6.26 -7.53 -17.34
N ASN A 13 6.68 -7.76 -16.10
CA ASN A 13 7.35 -9.00 -15.70
C ASN A 13 6.53 -9.91 -14.78
N PHE A 14 5.39 -9.45 -14.26
CA PHE A 14 4.57 -10.18 -13.31
C PHE A 14 3.12 -10.21 -13.75
N HIS A 15 2.46 -11.34 -13.55
CA HIS A 15 1.03 -11.51 -13.81
C HIS A 15 0.26 -11.65 -12.50
N THR A 16 -0.97 -11.11 -12.47
CA THR A 16 -1.83 -11.21 -11.28
C THR A 16 -2.75 -12.41 -11.40
N VAL A 17 -2.71 -13.30 -10.42
CA VAL A 17 -3.57 -14.50 -10.30
C VAL A 17 -4.26 -14.46 -8.94
N PRO A 18 -5.54 -14.05 -8.86
CA PRO A 18 -6.23 -13.90 -7.58
C PRO A 18 -6.22 -15.19 -6.76
N ALA A 19 -5.82 -15.10 -5.48
CA ALA A 19 -5.77 -16.27 -4.58
C ALA A 19 -6.65 -16.12 -3.32
N GLY A 20 -7.55 -15.13 -3.29
CA GLY A 20 -8.49 -14.95 -2.17
C GLY A 20 -7.82 -14.78 -0.80
N GLY A 21 -6.63 -14.17 -0.76
CA GLY A 21 -5.88 -13.97 0.49
C GLY A 21 -5.05 -15.17 0.97
N LYS A 22 -4.99 -16.29 0.21
CA LYS A 22 -4.22 -17.50 0.56
C LYS A 22 -2.77 -17.22 1.02
N TYR A 23 -2.14 -16.21 0.43
CA TYR A 23 -0.73 -15.88 0.62
C TYR A 23 -0.46 -14.69 1.56
N VAL A 24 -1.50 -14.06 2.09
CA VAL A 24 -1.36 -12.95 3.06
C VAL A 24 -0.53 -13.43 4.26
N GLY A 25 0.56 -12.71 4.55
CA GLY A 25 1.48 -13.02 5.65
C GLY A 25 2.31 -14.29 5.49
N LYS A 26 2.34 -14.90 4.29
CA LYS A 26 3.02 -16.18 4.05
C LYS A 26 4.03 -16.15 2.92
N ILE A 27 3.77 -15.37 1.88
CA ILE A 27 4.64 -15.31 0.70
C ILE A 27 5.80 -14.34 0.93
N THR A 28 6.97 -14.69 0.42
CA THR A 28 8.16 -13.83 0.44
C THR A 28 8.40 -13.13 -0.89
N VAL A 29 9.18 -12.04 -0.89
CA VAL A 29 9.62 -11.35 -2.12
C VAL A 29 10.37 -12.30 -3.06
N ASN A 30 11.22 -13.19 -2.52
CA ASN A 30 11.98 -14.15 -3.32
C ASN A 30 11.05 -15.12 -4.06
N GLU A 31 10.03 -15.64 -3.38
CA GLU A 31 9.02 -16.49 -4.02
C GLU A 31 8.23 -15.75 -5.09
N ILE A 32 7.84 -14.49 -4.85
CA ILE A 32 7.16 -13.65 -5.85
C ILE A 32 8.06 -13.52 -7.09
N ILE A 33 9.34 -13.18 -6.90
CA ILE A 33 10.32 -13.03 -7.99
C ILE A 33 10.51 -14.32 -8.78
N GLN A 34 10.61 -15.46 -8.10
CA GLN A 34 10.78 -16.77 -8.72
C GLN A 34 9.54 -17.20 -9.51
N LYS A 35 8.34 -17.04 -8.92
CA LYS A 35 7.07 -17.45 -9.53
C LYS A 35 6.59 -16.48 -10.61
N LYS A 36 7.05 -15.23 -10.61
CA LYS A 36 6.58 -14.14 -11.48
C LYS A 36 5.06 -13.93 -11.40
N GLN A 37 4.48 -14.22 -10.24
CA GLN A 37 3.05 -14.16 -9.99
C GLN A 37 2.77 -13.32 -8.74
N LEU A 38 1.69 -12.53 -8.81
CA LEU A 38 1.16 -11.71 -7.72
C LEU A 38 -0.27 -12.17 -7.45
N SER A 39 -0.65 -12.33 -6.19
CA SER A 39 -1.94 -12.94 -5.84
C SER A 39 -2.99 -11.98 -5.26
N GLY A 40 -2.56 -10.77 -4.90
CA GLY A 40 -3.39 -9.73 -4.31
C GLY A 40 -2.60 -8.47 -3.96
N CYS A 41 -3.27 -7.48 -3.36
CA CYS A 41 -2.68 -6.19 -3.02
C CYS A 41 -1.46 -6.31 -2.07
N HIS A 42 -1.45 -7.25 -1.12
CA HIS A 42 -0.28 -7.54 -0.28
C HIS A 42 0.96 -7.90 -1.09
N ASP A 43 0.86 -8.78 -2.09
CA ASP A 43 2.01 -9.19 -2.91
C ASP A 43 2.56 -8.01 -3.73
N HIS A 44 1.65 -7.17 -4.26
CA HIS A 44 2.04 -5.96 -4.99
C HIS A 44 2.80 -5.00 -4.09
N ALA A 45 2.28 -4.73 -2.89
CA ALA A 45 2.90 -3.85 -1.92
C ALA A 45 4.23 -4.40 -1.42
N LEU A 46 4.29 -5.70 -1.11
CA LEU A 46 5.50 -6.37 -0.64
C LEU A 46 6.62 -6.31 -1.70
N LEU A 47 6.30 -6.61 -2.96
CA LEU A 47 7.28 -6.55 -4.05
C LEU A 47 7.75 -5.11 -4.31
N VAL A 48 6.81 -4.18 -4.53
CA VAL A 48 7.14 -2.80 -4.89
C VAL A 48 7.85 -2.09 -3.74
N GLY A 49 7.33 -2.22 -2.52
CA GLY A 49 7.91 -1.61 -1.33
C GLY A 49 9.33 -2.11 -1.07
N SER A 50 9.59 -3.41 -1.24
CA SER A 50 10.94 -3.96 -1.07
C SER A 50 11.93 -3.45 -2.11
N ILE A 51 11.50 -3.29 -3.37
CA ILE A 51 12.36 -2.73 -4.42
C ILE A 51 12.62 -1.26 -4.18
N LEU A 52 11.61 -0.47 -3.80
CA LEU A 52 11.78 0.94 -3.46
C LEU A 52 12.77 1.12 -2.29
N ARG A 53 12.64 0.33 -1.23
CA ARG A 53 13.60 0.32 -0.12
C ARG A 53 15.01 -0.04 -0.57
N LYS A 54 15.16 -1.02 -1.46
CA LYS A 54 16.46 -1.36 -2.07
C LYS A 54 17.10 -0.20 -2.83
N TYR A 55 16.29 0.71 -3.40
CA TYR A 55 16.77 1.93 -4.07
C TYR A 55 16.84 3.16 -3.15
N GLY A 56 16.73 2.98 -1.83
CA GLY A 56 16.97 4.04 -0.84
C GLY A 56 15.75 4.88 -0.47
N PHE A 57 14.55 4.52 -0.93
CA PHE A 57 13.33 5.21 -0.52
C PHE A 57 12.85 4.68 0.84
N PRO A 58 12.56 5.54 1.84
CA PRO A 58 11.82 5.14 3.02
C PRO A 58 10.39 4.74 2.62
N VAL A 59 10.00 3.49 2.90
CA VAL A 59 8.69 2.95 2.52
C VAL A 59 8.10 2.05 3.60
N VAL A 60 6.83 2.28 3.93
CA VAL A 60 6.01 1.39 4.76
C VAL A 60 4.76 0.94 3.99
N MET A 61 4.33 -0.29 4.25
CA MET A 61 3.04 -0.82 3.82
C MET A 61 1.95 -0.26 4.71
N VAL A 62 0.79 0.03 4.11
CA VAL A 62 -0.40 0.56 4.78
C VAL A 62 -1.56 -0.37 4.48
N ASP A 63 -1.93 -1.19 5.46
CA ASP A 63 -3.07 -2.10 5.37
C ASP A 63 -4.34 -1.37 5.82
N ALA A 64 -5.34 -1.29 4.95
CA ALA A 64 -6.52 -0.47 5.15
C ALA A 64 -7.80 -1.28 4.91
N THR A 65 -8.84 -1.00 5.70
CA THR A 65 -10.18 -1.57 5.48
C THR A 65 -11.06 -0.59 4.72
N GLY A 66 -11.98 -1.12 3.91
CA GLY A 66 -12.96 -0.32 3.22
C GLY A 66 -13.92 0.34 4.21
N ILE A 67 -14.09 1.66 4.13
CA ILE A 67 -15.00 2.39 5.02
C ILE A 67 -16.44 1.95 4.76
N GLN A 68 -16.84 1.78 3.49
CA GLN A 68 -18.20 1.38 3.18
C GLN A 68 -18.47 -0.03 3.72
N PHE A 69 -17.54 -0.96 3.47
CA PHE A 69 -17.59 -2.29 4.06
C PHE A 69 -17.74 -2.25 5.58
N SER A 70 -16.94 -1.45 6.27
CA SER A 70 -16.96 -1.37 7.73
C SER A 70 -18.32 -0.93 8.26
N LEU A 71 -18.97 0.04 7.61
CA LEU A 71 -20.31 0.51 8.00
C LEU A 71 -21.39 -0.54 7.73
N ASP A 72 -21.25 -1.31 6.65
CA ASP A 72 -22.22 -2.32 6.22
C ASP A 72 -22.08 -3.67 6.96
N TYR A 73 -20.91 -3.95 7.53
CA TYR A 73 -20.62 -5.17 8.28
C TYR A 73 -21.45 -5.23 9.59
N PRO A 74 -21.93 -6.40 10.05
CA PRO A 74 -21.94 -7.70 9.38
C PRO A 74 -23.17 -7.90 8.47
N LYS A 75 -24.08 -6.93 8.39
CA LYS A 75 -25.44 -7.15 7.89
C LYS A 75 -25.55 -7.22 6.36
N LYS A 76 -24.67 -6.52 5.63
CA LYS A 76 -24.77 -6.35 4.17
C LYS A 76 -23.55 -6.85 3.39
N THR A 77 -22.58 -7.45 4.05
CA THR A 77 -21.28 -7.79 3.45
C THR A 77 -21.20 -9.27 3.11
N LYS A 78 -20.98 -9.61 1.83
CA LYS A 78 -20.73 -10.99 1.38
C LYS A 78 -19.24 -11.39 1.43
N SER A 79 -18.36 -10.41 1.50
CA SER A 79 -16.91 -10.58 1.54
C SER A 79 -16.26 -9.44 2.32
N PHE A 80 -15.08 -9.68 2.87
CA PHE A 80 -14.25 -8.64 3.47
C PHE A 80 -13.65 -7.73 2.41
N SER A 81 -13.57 -6.43 2.71
CA SER A 81 -13.05 -5.42 1.80
C SER A 81 -11.93 -4.62 2.46
N GLY A 82 -10.80 -4.58 1.79
CA GLY A 82 -9.61 -3.85 2.21
C GLY A 82 -8.66 -3.70 1.04
N HIS A 83 -7.63 -2.88 1.24
CA HIS A 83 -6.59 -2.64 0.25
C HIS A 83 -5.28 -2.31 0.94
N VAL A 84 -4.18 -2.58 0.25
CA VAL A 84 -2.84 -2.28 0.75
C VAL A 84 -2.21 -1.22 -0.13
N PHE A 85 -1.79 -0.14 0.51
CA PHE A 85 -1.05 0.97 -0.10
C PHE A 85 0.41 0.97 0.38
N LEU A 86 1.20 1.86 -0.19
CA LEU A 86 2.55 2.19 0.25
C LEU A 86 2.63 3.67 0.59
N GLU A 87 3.15 3.98 1.78
CA GLU A 87 3.63 5.32 2.10
C GLU A 87 5.10 5.40 1.68
N VAL A 88 5.42 6.33 0.78
CA VAL A 88 6.78 6.51 0.25
C VAL A 88 7.23 7.94 0.54
N TYR A 89 8.39 8.11 1.18
CA TYR A 89 8.95 9.43 1.49
C TYR A 89 9.87 9.90 0.36
N ILE A 90 9.53 11.02 -0.27
CA ILE A 90 10.26 11.59 -1.43
C ILE A 90 10.18 13.11 -1.37
N ASP A 91 11.29 13.81 -1.61
CA ASP A 91 11.38 15.27 -1.67
C ASP A 91 10.70 15.94 -0.45
N ASP A 92 11.06 15.47 0.74
CA ASP A 92 10.59 15.94 2.04
C ASP A 92 9.08 15.84 2.30
N LYS A 93 8.39 14.90 1.63
CA LYS A 93 6.97 14.62 1.84
C LYS A 93 6.64 13.14 1.70
N TRP A 94 5.55 12.74 2.36
CA TRP A 94 4.94 11.44 2.17
C TRP A 94 3.99 11.47 0.98
N ILE A 95 4.14 10.49 0.09
CA ILE A 95 3.14 10.16 -0.92
C ILE A 95 2.46 8.84 -0.58
N LEU A 96 1.19 8.69 -0.94
CA LEU A 96 0.49 7.42 -0.87
C LEU A 96 0.44 6.80 -2.26
N LEU A 97 1.01 5.63 -2.43
CA LEU A 97 1.06 4.88 -3.68
C LEU A 97 0.17 3.65 -3.59
N ASP A 98 -0.68 3.43 -4.58
CA ASP A 98 -1.36 2.17 -4.82
C ASP A 98 -0.52 1.30 -5.77
N PRO A 99 0.19 0.27 -5.27
CA PRO A 99 1.07 -0.58 -6.10
C PRO A 99 0.27 -1.56 -7.00
N THR A 100 -1.04 -1.70 -6.77
CA THR A 100 -1.92 -2.50 -7.63
C THR A 100 -2.27 -1.74 -8.90
N SER A 101 -2.76 -0.51 -8.77
CA SER A 101 -3.19 0.30 -9.92
C SER A 101 -2.12 1.24 -10.49
N GLY A 102 -1.07 1.54 -9.72
CA GLY A 102 -0.10 2.59 -10.06
C GLY A 102 -0.65 4.02 -9.88
N LYS A 103 -1.73 4.22 -9.13
CA LYS A 103 -2.20 5.56 -8.74
C LYS A 103 -1.45 6.05 -7.50
N TYR A 104 -1.36 7.36 -7.32
CA TYR A 104 -0.77 7.94 -6.11
C TYR A 104 -1.40 9.28 -5.72
N ILE A 105 -1.15 9.69 -4.48
CA ILE A 105 -1.51 10.98 -3.90
C ILE A 105 -0.24 11.65 -3.39
N THR A 106 0.04 12.88 -3.86
CA THR A 106 1.25 13.63 -3.51
C THR A 106 1.15 14.50 -2.26
N ASN A 107 -0.06 14.94 -1.91
CA ASN A 107 -0.34 15.76 -0.73
C ASN A 107 -0.96 14.91 0.38
N TYR A 108 -0.43 13.71 0.57
CA TYR A 108 -0.95 12.75 1.53
C TYR A 108 -0.47 13.09 2.95
N ASN A 109 -1.41 13.13 3.90
CA ASN A 109 -1.08 13.27 5.31
C ASN A 109 -1.06 11.88 5.99
N PRO A 110 0.11 11.33 6.38
CA PRO A 110 0.21 10.00 6.99
C PRO A 110 -0.44 9.91 8.37
N PHE A 111 -0.75 11.04 9.01
CA PHE A 111 -1.46 11.09 10.29
C PHE A 111 -2.98 11.09 10.14
N ASN A 112 -3.50 11.24 8.91
CA ASN A 112 -4.92 11.08 8.65
C ASN A 112 -5.21 9.62 8.30
N PRO A 113 -6.00 8.88 9.10
CA PRO A 113 -6.30 7.49 8.82
C PRO A 113 -7.26 7.32 7.64
N ILE A 114 -7.92 8.38 7.15
CA ILE A 114 -8.79 8.31 5.99
C ILE A 114 -8.00 8.46 4.69
N ILE A 115 -8.12 7.43 3.86
CA ILE A 115 -7.66 7.41 2.47
C ILE A 115 -8.90 7.53 1.56
N PRO A 116 -9.18 8.70 0.96
CA PRO A 116 -10.37 8.93 0.14
C PRO A 116 -10.25 8.37 -1.29
N ILE A 117 -9.29 7.47 -1.55
CA ILE A 117 -9.22 6.74 -2.82
C ILE A 117 -10.43 5.81 -2.91
N LYS A 118 -11.22 5.97 -3.96
CA LYS A 118 -12.41 5.15 -4.21
C LYS A 118 -12.06 4.02 -5.19
N LEU A 119 -12.18 2.77 -4.75
CA LEU A 119 -11.98 1.60 -5.61
C LEU A 119 -13.17 0.64 -5.45
N GLY A 120 -13.70 0.14 -6.56
CA GLY A 120 -14.81 -0.81 -6.57
C GLY A 120 -16.01 -0.31 -5.76
N GLN A 121 -16.41 -1.06 -4.74
CA GLN A 121 -17.56 -0.75 -3.88
C GLN A 121 -17.24 0.23 -2.74
N GLU A 122 -15.96 0.59 -2.54
CA GLU A 122 -15.52 1.48 -1.46
C GLU A 122 -15.59 2.96 -1.87
N TYR A 123 -16.81 3.45 -2.12
CA TYR A 123 -17.04 4.84 -2.54
C TYR A 123 -16.83 5.86 -1.41
N LYS A 124 -16.75 5.41 -0.16
CA LYS A 124 -16.38 6.21 1.01
C LYS A 124 -14.87 6.22 1.29
N GLY A 125 -14.08 5.49 0.51
CA GLY A 125 -12.65 5.34 0.70
C GLY A 125 -12.28 4.25 1.70
N TYR A 126 -11.06 4.34 2.23
CA TYR A 126 -10.45 3.37 3.11
C TYR A 126 -10.01 4.02 4.43
N TYR A 127 -9.92 3.19 5.46
CA TYR A 127 -9.42 3.56 6.78
C TYR A 127 -8.17 2.74 7.10
N VAL A 128 -7.07 3.41 7.42
CA VAL A 128 -5.80 2.78 7.77
C VAL A 128 -5.94 1.98 9.06
N MET A 129 -5.61 0.69 8.99
CA MET A 129 -5.61 -0.22 10.14
C MET A 129 -4.20 -0.42 10.70
N LEU A 130 -3.26 -0.73 9.82
CA LEU A 130 -1.93 -1.19 10.22
C LEU A 130 -0.88 -0.57 9.29
N LYS A 131 0.31 -0.33 9.84
CA LYS A 131 1.48 0.09 9.08
C LYS A 131 2.70 -0.70 9.53
N GLY A 132 3.57 -1.04 8.60
CA GLY A 132 4.84 -1.73 8.86
C GLY A 132 5.61 -2.02 7.58
N LEU A 133 6.78 -2.62 7.67
CA LEU A 133 7.64 -2.93 6.52
C LEU A 133 7.03 -4.02 5.61
N ASP A 134 6.36 -4.98 6.23
CA ASP A 134 5.67 -6.11 5.63
C ASP A 134 4.60 -6.66 6.59
N PRO A 135 3.80 -7.67 6.21
CA PRO A 135 2.76 -8.21 7.08
C PRO A 135 3.23 -8.74 8.44
N ASP A 136 4.44 -9.29 8.54
CA ASP A 136 4.96 -9.82 9.80
C ASP A 136 5.28 -8.68 10.78
N ASP A 137 5.87 -7.59 10.27
CA ASP A 137 6.20 -6.38 11.05
C ASP A 137 4.96 -5.76 11.75
N TYR A 138 3.78 -5.86 11.13
CA TYR A 138 2.51 -5.42 11.73
C TYR A 138 1.61 -6.55 12.26
N GLY A 139 2.18 -7.76 12.44
CA GLY A 139 1.56 -8.88 13.16
C GLY A 139 0.48 -9.66 12.39
N ILE A 140 0.52 -9.67 11.05
CA ILE A 140 -0.40 -10.38 10.18
C ILE A 140 0.32 -11.48 9.41
N ASN A 141 0.14 -12.72 9.88
CA ASN A 141 0.80 -13.92 9.35
C ASN A 141 -0.16 -14.84 8.58
N ASN A 142 -1.45 -14.49 8.54
CA ASN A 142 -2.45 -15.17 7.73
C ASN A 142 -3.71 -14.32 7.53
N ILE A 143 -4.53 -14.72 6.56
CA ILE A 143 -5.79 -14.07 6.22
C ILE A 143 -6.80 -14.00 7.38
N GLN A 144 -6.81 -14.98 8.29
CA GLN A 144 -7.76 -14.95 9.42
C GLN A 144 -7.42 -13.83 10.41
N GLN A 145 -6.13 -13.59 10.68
CA GLN A 145 -5.69 -12.45 11.49
C GLN A 145 -6.05 -11.12 10.83
N LEU A 146 -5.88 -11.01 9.51
CA LEU A 146 -6.29 -9.81 8.77
C LEU A 146 -7.80 -9.58 8.88
N ILE A 147 -8.60 -10.63 8.68
CA ILE A 147 -10.06 -10.58 8.83
C ILE A 147 -10.44 -10.12 10.24
N ASN A 148 -9.81 -10.66 11.29
CA ASN A 148 -10.08 -10.26 12.66
C ASN A 148 -9.80 -8.77 12.88
N LYS A 149 -8.70 -8.24 12.30
CA LYS A 149 -8.40 -6.80 12.34
C LYS A 149 -9.42 -5.96 11.58
N GLN A 150 -9.88 -6.41 10.41
CA GLN A 150 -10.95 -5.71 9.70
C GLN A 150 -12.26 -5.66 10.51
N ILE A 151 -12.59 -6.71 11.25
CA ILE A 151 -13.76 -6.72 12.15
C ILE A 151 -13.57 -5.73 13.29
N GLU A 152 -12.40 -5.74 13.94
CA GLU A 152 -12.04 -4.81 15.02
C GLU A 152 -12.17 -3.36 14.55
N TYR A 153 -11.54 -3.01 13.43
CA TYR A 153 -11.59 -1.67 12.86
C TYR A 153 -12.98 -1.27 12.37
N SER A 154 -13.79 -2.22 11.91
CA SER A 154 -15.19 -1.93 11.54
C SER A 154 -16.00 -1.43 12.74
N ASN A 155 -15.73 -1.91 13.95
CA ASN A 155 -16.37 -1.39 15.16
C ASN A 155 -15.85 -0.01 15.54
N ILE A 156 -14.53 0.22 15.42
CA ILE A 156 -13.92 1.53 15.66
C ILE A 156 -14.53 2.59 14.73
N ILE A 157 -14.62 2.28 13.44
CA ILE A 157 -15.13 3.18 12.40
C ILE A 157 -16.59 3.54 12.69
N LYS A 158 -17.46 2.58 13.00
CA LYS A 158 -18.87 2.87 13.33
C LYS A 158 -19.03 3.81 14.52
N ASN A 159 -18.12 3.74 15.48
CA ASN A 159 -18.17 4.56 16.69
C ASN A 159 -17.51 5.94 16.52
N SER A 160 -16.79 6.17 15.42
CA SER A 160 -15.97 7.38 15.24
C SER A 160 -16.31 8.17 13.99
N ILE A 161 -16.88 7.58 12.94
CA ILE A 161 -16.90 8.20 11.61
C ILE A 161 -17.69 9.51 11.51
N ASP A 162 -18.71 9.70 12.35
CA ASP A 162 -19.48 10.96 12.39
C ASP A 162 -18.64 12.15 12.87
N SER A 163 -17.50 11.88 13.52
CA SER A 163 -16.53 12.89 13.97
C SER A 163 -15.33 13.05 13.04
N VAL A 164 -15.17 12.20 12.01
CA VAL A 164 -13.97 12.22 11.17
C VAL A 164 -14.18 13.12 9.96
N SER A 165 -13.38 14.19 9.89
CA SER A 165 -13.32 15.07 8.73
C SER A 165 -12.69 14.34 7.55
N TYR A 166 -13.45 14.19 6.47
CA TYR A 166 -12.89 13.77 5.19
C TYR A 166 -11.99 14.88 4.64
N PRO A 167 -10.74 14.59 4.24
CA PRO A 167 -9.90 15.61 3.61
C PRO A 167 -10.56 16.04 2.30
N ASN A 168 -10.91 17.32 2.18
CA ASN A 168 -11.71 17.82 1.07
C ASN A 168 -10.99 17.70 -0.29
N HIS A 169 -9.66 17.65 -0.34
CA HIS A 169 -8.93 17.63 -1.61
C HIS A 169 -7.59 16.89 -1.52
N TYR A 170 -7.59 15.56 -1.74
CA TYR A 170 -6.38 14.91 -2.23
C TYR A 170 -6.39 14.92 -3.76
N ALA A 171 -5.35 15.49 -4.36
CA ALA A 171 -5.10 15.34 -5.78
C ALA A 171 -4.67 13.90 -6.06
N ILE A 172 -5.54 13.13 -6.70
CA ILE A 172 -5.24 11.78 -7.19
C ILE A 172 -4.64 11.93 -8.58
N SER A 173 -3.44 11.41 -8.79
CA SER A 173 -2.73 11.49 -10.06
C SER A 173 -2.36 10.09 -10.55
N ASN A 174 -2.24 9.94 -11.88
CA ASN A 174 -1.68 8.74 -12.47
C ASN A 174 -0.17 8.91 -12.64
N LEU A 175 0.61 7.84 -12.56
CA LEU A 175 2.08 7.93 -12.72
C LEU A 175 2.50 8.43 -14.10
N CYS A 176 1.60 8.41 -15.08
CA CYS A 176 1.80 9.05 -16.36
C CYS A 176 1.99 10.58 -16.24
N ASP A 177 1.41 11.20 -15.22
CA ASP A 177 1.41 12.66 -14.98
C ASP A 177 2.66 13.14 -14.22
N LEU A 178 3.44 12.21 -13.67
CA LEU A 178 4.78 12.47 -13.13
C LEU A 178 5.75 12.68 -14.30
N GLN A 179 5.78 13.89 -14.87
CA GLN A 179 6.87 14.30 -15.74
C GLN A 179 7.97 15.04 -14.95
N ASN A 180 9.20 14.59 -15.18
CA ASN A 180 10.48 15.28 -14.97
C ASN A 180 10.97 15.64 -13.56
N SER A 181 10.23 15.38 -12.47
CA SER A 181 10.62 15.91 -11.15
C SER A 181 11.20 14.89 -10.14
N ILE A 182 10.90 13.58 -10.28
CA ILE A 182 11.30 12.56 -9.27
C ILE A 182 12.41 11.64 -9.78
N CYS A 183 13.44 12.24 -10.37
CA CYS A 183 14.73 11.58 -10.58
C CYS A 183 15.64 11.92 -9.40
N VAL A 184 15.49 11.23 -8.27
CA VAL A 184 16.57 11.19 -7.29
C VAL A 184 17.73 10.44 -7.95
N ARG A 185 18.70 11.18 -8.50
CA ARG A 185 20.02 10.63 -8.77
C ARG A 185 20.57 10.20 -7.41
N LEU A 186 20.62 8.89 -7.18
CA LEU A 186 21.50 8.34 -6.16
C LEU A 186 22.90 8.82 -6.51
N SER A 187 23.42 9.81 -5.78
CA SER A 187 24.81 10.22 -5.92
C SER A 187 25.67 8.99 -5.60
N PRO A 188 26.64 8.61 -6.45
CA PRO A 188 27.54 7.50 -6.16
C PRO A 188 28.51 7.96 -5.07
N GLY A 189 28.12 7.77 -3.81
CA GLY A 189 28.85 8.26 -2.65
C GLY A 189 28.98 7.21 -1.56
N TYR A 190 29.46 6.02 -1.90
CA TYR A 190 30.01 5.07 -0.92
C TYR A 190 31.25 4.39 -1.52
N THR A 191 32.36 5.11 -1.53
CA THR A 191 33.70 4.50 -1.51
C THR A 191 34.33 4.84 -0.16
N ASN A 192 34.10 3.98 0.83
CA ASN A 192 34.99 3.98 1.99
C ASN A 192 36.21 3.16 1.65
N ASN A 193 37.26 3.88 1.24
CA ASN A 193 38.63 3.46 1.45
C ASN A 193 38.86 3.31 2.95
N SER A 194 39.14 2.10 3.40
CA SER A 194 39.94 1.87 4.61
C SER A 194 40.90 0.72 4.37
N GLN A 195 42.00 1.04 3.68
CA GLN A 195 43.30 0.43 3.98
C GLN A 195 44.05 1.41 4.88
N ARG A 196 44.26 1.03 6.14
CA ARG A 196 45.50 1.22 6.89
C ARG A 196 45.64 0.06 7.85
#